data_AF-A0A510TCP9-F1
#
_entry.id   AF-A0A510TCP9-F1
#
_cell.length_a   1.000
_cell.length_b   1.000
_cell.length_c   1.000
_cell.angle_alpha   90.00
_cell.angle_beta   90.00
_cell.angle_gamma   90.00
#
_symmetry.space_group_name_H-M   'P 1'
#
loop_
_entity.id
_entity.type
_entity.pdbx_description
1 polymer ?
#
loop_
_entity_poly.entity_id
_entity_poly.type
_entity_poly.pdbx_seq_one_letter_code
_entity_poly.pdbx_strand_id
1 'polypeptide(L)'
;MREARGRCRTGDPESVGAGVDWWLEMTGRGGEGMVVKPLGALVRDGEGRLVQPGIKCRGREYLRIVYGPEYTRPDNLARLRGRSLGHKRSLAIREYALGLEALDRLADGEPLWRVHEAVFGVLALESEPVDPRL
;
A
#
# COMPACT_ATOMS: atom_id res chain seq x y z
N MET A 1 15.49 -20.45 7.15
CA MET A 1 14.20 -19.74 6.93
C MET A 1 14.56 -18.27 6.71
N ARG A 2 14.49 -17.74 5.48
CA ARG A 2 14.77 -16.30 5.25
C ARG A 2 13.62 -15.47 5.85
N GLU A 3 13.94 -14.31 6.43
CA GLU A 3 12.96 -13.43 7.06
C GLU A 3 11.89 -12.97 6.04
N ALA A 4 10.64 -12.86 6.49
CA ALA A 4 9.51 -12.38 5.68
C ALA A 4 9.54 -10.85 5.41
N ARG A 5 10.63 -10.18 5.81
CA ARG A 5 10.84 -8.73 5.71
C ARG A 5 12.31 -8.44 5.46
N GLY A 6 12.58 -7.31 4.81
CA GLY A 6 13.94 -6.80 4.60
C GLY A 6 13.95 -5.27 4.62
N ARG A 7 15.12 -4.69 4.90
CA ARG A 7 15.34 -3.24 4.76
C ARG A 7 15.94 -2.96 3.38
N CYS A 8 15.52 -1.88 2.75
CA CYS A 8 16.06 -1.40 1.48
C CYS A 8 16.41 0.09 1.61
N ARG A 9 17.66 0.45 1.32
CA ARG A 9 18.08 1.85 1.17
C ARG A 9 17.88 2.25 -0.29
N THR A 10 16.89 3.08 -0.56
CA THR A 10 16.50 3.43 -1.93
C THR A 10 17.55 4.26 -2.68
N GLY A 11 18.49 4.90 -1.99
CA GLY A 11 19.64 5.60 -2.58
C GLY A 11 20.88 4.73 -2.83
N ASP A 12 20.81 3.43 -2.52
CA ASP A 12 21.91 2.48 -2.64
C ASP A 12 21.53 1.40 -3.67
N PRO A 13 22.12 1.43 -4.89
CA PRO A 13 21.78 0.48 -5.96
C PRO A 13 21.97 -0.99 -5.57
N GLU A 14 22.96 -1.32 -4.74
CA GLU A 14 23.20 -2.68 -4.28
C GLU A 14 22.08 -3.13 -3.33
N SER A 15 21.70 -2.27 -2.39
CA SER A 15 20.56 -2.53 -1.49
C SER A 15 19.24 -2.67 -2.25
N VAL A 16 19.04 -1.89 -3.32
CA VAL A 16 17.86 -2.00 -4.19
C VAL A 16 17.90 -3.33 -4.95
N GLY A 17 19.04 -3.70 -5.52
CA GLY A 17 19.23 -4.98 -6.21
C GLY A 17 18.88 -6.17 -5.32
N ALA A 18 19.42 -6.20 -4.09
CA ALA A 18 19.11 -7.24 -3.12
C ALA A 18 17.61 -7.31 -2.77
N GLY A 19 16.93 -6.16 -2.69
CA GLY A 19 15.48 -6.10 -2.47
C GLY A 19 14.67 -6.63 -3.65
N VAL A 20 15.09 -6.34 -4.88
CA VAL A 20 14.47 -6.85 -6.10
C VAL A 20 14.65 -8.37 -6.20
N ASP A 21 15.86 -8.88 -5.96
CA ASP A 21 16.16 -10.32 -6.01
C ASP A 21 15.34 -11.10 -4.98
N TRP A 22 15.22 -10.58 -3.75
CA TRP A 22 14.36 -11.15 -2.72
C TRP A 22 12.89 -11.19 -3.16
N TRP A 23 12.39 -10.12 -3.78
CA TRP A 23 11.01 -10.05 -4.27
C TRP A 23 10.78 -11.03 -5.43
N LEU A 24 11.73 -11.14 -6.37
CA LEU A 24 11.67 -12.09 -7.48
C LEU A 24 11.68 -13.54 -6.97
N GLU A 25 12.53 -13.87 -6.00
CA GLU A 25 12.59 -15.20 -5.39
C GLU A 25 11.25 -15.55 -4.73
N MET A 26 10.73 -14.66 -3.88
CA MET A 26 9.51 -14.90 -3.11
C MET A 26 8.28 -14.99 -4.01
N THR A 27 8.16 -14.12 -5.02
CA THR A 27 7.04 -14.20 -5.98
C THR A 27 7.16 -15.38 -6.94
N GLY A 28 8.39 -15.78 -7.31
CA GLY A 28 8.64 -16.99 -8.10
C GLY A 28 8.26 -18.29 -7.39
N ARG A 29 8.18 -18.27 -6.06
CA ARG A 29 7.73 -19.39 -5.22
C ARG A 29 6.23 -19.37 -4.91
N GLY A 30 5.47 -18.51 -5.59
CA GLY A 30 4.02 -18.40 -5.44
C GLY A 30 3.55 -17.34 -4.45
N GLY A 31 4.47 -16.52 -3.90
CA GLY A 31 4.08 -15.40 -3.05
C GLY A 31 3.36 -14.28 -3.83
N GLU A 32 2.41 -13.61 -3.18
CA GLU A 32 1.62 -12.53 -3.79
C GLU A 32 2.49 -11.34 -4.22
N GLY A 33 3.46 -10.95 -3.40
CA GLY A 33 4.18 -9.69 -3.54
C GLY A 33 4.67 -9.13 -2.20
N MET A 34 4.99 -7.84 -2.19
CA MET A 34 5.46 -7.14 -1.00
C MET A 34 4.65 -5.88 -0.72
N VAL A 35 4.71 -5.41 0.53
CA VAL A 35 4.29 -4.08 0.92
C VAL A 35 5.53 -3.29 1.31
N VAL A 36 5.84 -2.25 0.55
CA VAL A 36 6.95 -1.33 0.83
C VAL A 36 6.45 -0.28 1.80
N LYS A 37 7.12 -0.11 2.94
CA LYS A 37 6.75 0.84 3.99
C LYS A 37 7.92 1.78 4.28
N PRO A 38 7.67 3.05 4.65
CA PRO A 38 8.70 3.88 5.27
C PRO A 38 9.27 3.21 6.53
N LEU A 39 10.53 3.48 6.85
CA LEU A 39 11.16 2.91 8.04
C LEU A 39 10.54 3.45 9.34
N GLY A 40 10.17 4.73 9.35
CA GLY A 40 9.44 5.36 10.43
C GLY A 40 7.92 5.18 10.28
N ALA A 41 7.20 5.28 11.41
CA ALA A 41 5.76 5.51 11.41
C ALA A 41 5.47 7.01 11.20
N LEU A 42 4.29 7.34 10.66
CA LEU A 42 3.83 8.73 10.50
C LEU A 42 4.86 9.64 9.80
N VAL A 43 5.32 9.23 8.61
CA VAL A 43 6.32 10.00 7.86
C VAL A 43 5.66 11.11 7.05
N ARG A 44 6.26 12.30 7.09
CA ARG A 44 5.89 13.45 6.24
C ARG A 44 7.01 13.77 5.26
N ASP A 45 6.64 14.30 4.10
CA ASP A 45 7.61 14.80 3.11
C ASP A 45 8.14 16.20 3.49
N GLY A 46 9.03 16.77 2.66
CA GLY A 46 9.61 18.10 2.89
C GLY A 46 8.61 19.26 2.86
N GLU A 47 7.38 19.01 2.43
CA GLU A 47 6.27 19.97 2.41
C GLU A 47 5.25 19.71 3.55
N GLY A 48 5.54 18.76 4.45
CA GLY A 48 4.70 18.42 5.59
C GLY A 48 3.52 17.50 5.25
N ARG A 49 3.41 16.99 4.01
CA ARG A 49 2.34 16.08 3.60
C ARG A 49 2.62 14.66 4.06
N LEU A 50 1.58 13.91 4.43
CA LEU A 50 1.71 12.50 4.79
C LEU A 50 2.20 11.67 3.60
N VAL A 51 3.23 10.87 3.84
CA VAL A 51 3.71 9.85 2.90
C VAL A 51 2.81 8.62 2.99
N GLN A 52 2.63 7.91 1.88
CA GLN A 52 1.88 6.65 1.86
C GLN A 52 2.47 5.65 2.90
N PRO A 53 1.65 5.13 3.84
CA PRO A 53 2.13 4.27 4.91
C PRO A 53 2.53 2.87 4.41
N GLY A 54 2.06 2.47 3.23
CA GLY A 54 2.41 1.23 2.57
C GLY A 54 2.05 1.23 1.09
N ILE A 55 2.95 0.72 0.25
CA ILE A 55 2.73 0.55 -1.20
C ILE A 55 2.81 -0.93 -1.54
N LYS A 56 1.73 -1.48 -2.11
CA LYS A 56 1.69 -2.86 -2.58
C LYS A 56 2.41 -3.02 -3.92
N CYS A 57 3.30 -4.00 -4.02
CA CYS A 57 4.01 -4.40 -5.23
C CYS A 57 3.82 -5.91 -5.45
N ARG A 58 2.86 -6.26 -6.31
CA ARG A 58 2.37 -7.63 -6.54
C ARG A 58 3.13 -8.33 -7.67
N GLY A 59 3.41 -9.60 -7.48
CA GLY A 59 4.12 -10.47 -8.43
C GLY A 59 3.34 -10.71 -9.72
N ARG A 60 4.07 -11.02 -10.78
CA ARG A 60 3.51 -11.18 -12.13
C ARG A 60 2.42 -12.25 -12.20
N GLU A 61 2.65 -13.41 -11.58
CA GLU A 61 1.70 -14.52 -11.65
C GLU A 61 0.46 -14.26 -10.78
N TYR A 62 0.63 -13.66 -9.59
CA TYR A 62 -0.50 -13.24 -8.76
C TYR A 62 -1.41 -12.26 -9.48
N LEU A 63 -0.85 -11.30 -10.23
CA LEU A 63 -1.63 -10.32 -10.98
C LEU A 63 -2.53 -10.94 -12.07
N ARG A 64 -2.36 -12.21 -12.46
CA ARG A 64 -3.32 -12.90 -13.32
C ARG A 64 -4.66 -13.14 -12.63
N ILE A 65 -4.67 -13.31 -11.31
CA ILE A 65 -5.89 -13.44 -10.52
C ILE A 65 -6.67 -12.12 -10.52
N VAL A 66 -5.94 -10.99 -10.52
CA VAL A 66 -6.50 -9.64 -10.43
C VAL A 66 -6.94 -9.09 -11.79
N TYR A 67 -6.09 -9.24 -12.82
CA TYR A 67 -6.29 -8.62 -14.14
C TYR A 67 -6.69 -9.62 -15.23
N GLY A 68 -6.83 -10.91 -14.89
CA GLY A 68 -7.12 -12.00 -15.81
C GLY A 68 -5.86 -12.67 -16.38
N PRO A 69 -5.96 -13.92 -16.88
CA PRO A 69 -4.83 -14.72 -17.31
C PRO A 69 -4.03 -14.11 -18.47
N GLU A 70 -4.66 -13.25 -19.29
CA GLU A 70 -4.10 -12.68 -20.51
C GLU A 70 -3.59 -11.24 -20.34
N TYR A 71 -3.54 -10.71 -19.11
CA TYR A 71 -3.18 -9.31 -18.86
C TYR A 71 -1.77 -8.94 -19.36
N THR A 72 -0.89 -9.94 -19.53
CA THR A 72 0.48 -9.75 -20.03
C THR A 72 0.58 -9.64 -21.55
N ARG A 73 -0.52 -9.81 -22.31
CA ARG A 73 -0.52 -9.55 -23.77
C ARG A 73 -0.18 -8.08 -24.01
N PRO A 74 0.63 -7.74 -25.04
CA PRO A 74 1.12 -6.38 -25.25
C PRO A 74 0.03 -5.30 -25.20
N ASP A 75 -1.09 -5.51 -25.90
CA ASP A 75 -2.20 -4.54 -25.95
C ASP A 75 -2.90 -4.39 -24.60
N ASN A 76 -3.12 -5.49 -23.88
CA ASN A 76 -3.70 -5.47 -22.53
C ASN A 76 -2.78 -4.73 -21.55
N LEU A 77 -1.49 -5.04 -21.59
CA LEU A 77 -0.51 -4.44 -20.70
C LEU A 77 -0.34 -2.95 -20.98
N ALA A 78 -0.33 -2.53 -22.26
CA ALA A 78 -0.27 -1.13 -22.65
C ALA A 78 -1.46 -0.34 -22.08
N ARG A 79 -2.68 -0.87 -22.21
CA ARG A 79 -3.89 -0.28 -21.62
C ARG A 79 -3.81 -0.19 -20.09
N LEU A 80 -3.34 -1.24 -19.42
CA LEU A 80 -3.24 -1.28 -17.95
C LEU A 80 -2.20 -0.31 -17.38
N ARG A 81 -1.16 0.05 -18.14
CA ARG A 81 -0.17 1.06 -17.73
C ARG A 81 -0.77 2.47 -17.62
N GLY A 82 -1.83 2.77 -18.36
CA GLY A 82 -2.54 4.06 -18.31
C GLY A 82 -3.48 4.26 -17.11
N ARG A 83 -3.45 3.38 -16.10
CA ARG A 83 -4.35 3.45 -14.94
C ARG A 83 -4.05 4.63 -14.02
N SER A 84 -5.10 5.24 -13.46
CA SER A 84 -4.97 6.30 -12.45
C SER A 84 -4.89 5.71 -11.03
N LEU A 85 -3.89 6.13 -10.26
CA LEU A 85 -3.72 5.74 -8.85
C LEU A 85 -4.06 6.87 -7.87
N GLY A 86 -4.36 8.08 -8.37
CA GLY A 86 -4.48 9.28 -7.55
C GLY A 86 -5.60 9.19 -6.52
N HIS A 87 -6.78 8.73 -6.94
CA HIS A 87 -7.94 8.61 -6.06
C HIS A 87 -7.72 7.59 -4.93
N LYS A 88 -7.21 6.39 -5.23
CA LYS A 88 -6.91 5.38 -4.20
C LYS A 88 -5.80 5.82 -3.25
N ARG A 89 -4.78 6.54 -3.75
CA ARG A 89 -3.74 7.15 -2.90
C ARG A 89 -4.31 8.19 -1.94
N SER A 90 -5.23 9.03 -2.42
CA SER A 90 -5.91 10.03 -1.58
C SER A 90 -6.78 9.38 -0.50
N LEU A 91 -7.55 8.35 -0.85
CA LEU A 91 -8.35 7.57 0.10
C LEU A 91 -7.46 6.93 1.18
N ALA A 92 -6.38 6.24 0.78
CA ALA A 92 -5.47 5.57 1.72
C ALA A 92 -4.84 6.55 2.74
N ILE A 93 -4.49 7.78 2.34
CA ILE A 93 -3.95 8.78 3.28
C ILE A 93 -5.03 9.26 4.26
N ARG A 94 -6.26 9.48 3.79
CA ARG A 94 -7.36 9.95 4.64
C ARG A 94 -7.80 8.86 5.63
N GLU A 95 -7.93 7.63 5.17
CA GLU A 95 -8.19 6.46 6.03
C GLU A 95 -7.07 6.30 7.07
N TYR A 96 -5.80 6.41 6.66
CA TYR A 96 -4.66 6.35 7.58
C TYR A 96 -4.71 7.45 8.65
N ALA A 97 -5.01 8.69 8.27
CA ALA A 97 -5.12 9.80 9.20
C ALA A 97 -6.26 9.61 10.21
N LEU A 98 -7.44 9.17 9.75
CA LEU A 98 -8.57 8.85 10.62
C LEU A 98 -8.27 7.68 11.55
N GLY A 99 -7.55 6.66 11.07
CA GLY A 99 -7.11 5.54 11.91
C GLY A 99 -6.16 5.98 13.03
N LEU A 100 -5.21 6.88 12.75
CA LEU A 100 -4.34 7.44 13.77
C LEU A 100 -5.12 8.27 14.79
N GLU A 101 -6.02 9.14 14.34
CA GLU A 101 -6.88 9.94 15.20
C GLU A 101 -7.73 9.06 16.13
N ALA A 102 -8.30 7.95 15.62
CA ALA A 102 -9.05 7.01 16.43
C ALA A 102 -8.20 6.36 17.53
N LEU A 103 -6.95 6.02 17.22
CA LEU A 103 -6.01 5.44 18.18
C LEU A 103 -5.57 6.45 19.24
N ASP A 104 -5.31 7.69 18.85
CA ASP A 104 -4.92 8.77 19.76
C ASP A 104 -6.06 9.08 20.74
N ARG A 105 -7.29 9.27 20.24
CA ARG A 105 -8.49 9.48 21.08
C ARG A 105 -8.72 8.33 22.06
N LEU A 106 -8.49 7.10 21.62
CA LEU A 106 -8.62 5.92 22.48
C LEU A 106 -7.56 5.91 23.59
N ALA A 107 -6.30 6.22 23.24
CA ALA A 107 -5.19 6.26 24.19
C ALA A 107 -5.37 7.36 25.25
N ASP A 108 -5.94 8.51 24.85
CA ASP A 108 -6.23 9.63 25.74
C ASP A 108 -7.49 9.44 26.60
N GLY A 109 -8.21 8.32 26.42
CA GLY A 109 -9.40 8.00 27.19
C GLY A 109 -10.62 8.85 26.83
N GLU A 110 -10.69 9.37 25.60
CA GLU A 110 -11.85 10.12 25.13
C GLU A 110 -13.13 9.24 25.15
N PRO A 111 -14.32 9.87 25.25
CA PRO A 111 -15.58 9.14 25.15
C PRO A 111 -15.68 8.32 23.87
N LEU A 112 -16.30 7.15 23.97
CA LEU A 112 -16.38 6.18 22.88
C LEU A 112 -16.97 6.73 21.57
N TRP A 113 -17.87 7.73 21.64
CA TRP A 113 -18.44 8.36 20.45
C TRP A 113 -17.42 9.20 19.67
N ARG A 114 -16.43 9.79 20.35
CA ARG A 114 -15.31 10.50 19.72
C ARG A 114 -14.37 9.54 19.00
N VAL A 115 -14.07 8.39 19.60
CA VAL A 115 -13.29 7.34 18.92
C VAL A 115 -14.04 6.85 17.69
N HIS A 116 -15.33 6.53 17.83
CA HIS A 116 -16.15 6.02 16.73
C HIS A 116 -16.38 7.02 15.60
N GLU A 117 -16.38 8.33 15.86
CA GLU A 117 -16.43 9.34 14.81
C GLU A 117 -15.33 9.12 13.76
N ALA A 118 -14.09 8.89 14.19
CA ALA A 118 -12.96 8.64 13.30
C ALA A 118 -13.03 7.24 12.66
N VAL A 119 -13.41 6.21 13.43
CA VAL A 119 -13.57 4.83 12.93
C VAL A 119 -14.65 4.75 11.84
N PHE A 120 -15.80 5.37 12.05
CA PHE A 120 -16.88 5.39 11.07
C PHE A 120 -16.53 6.27 9.86
N GLY A 121 -15.69 7.29 10.04
CA GLY A 121 -15.08 8.00 8.91
C GLY A 121 -14.32 7.07 7.97
N VAL A 122 -13.50 6.14 8.49
CA VAL A 122 -12.81 5.13 7.67
C VAL A 122 -13.82 4.26 6.91
N LEU A 123 -14.84 3.75 7.61
CA LEU A 123 -15.87 2.92 6.99
C LEU A 123 -16.64 3.64 5.88
N ALA A 124 -16.91 4.93 6.07
CA ALA A 124 -17.55 5.77 5.06
C ALA A 124 -16.66 5.94 3.82
N LEU A 125 -15.35 6.14 4.00
CA LEU A 125 -14.40 6.27 2.89
C LEU A 125 -14.25 4.98 2.08
N GLU A 126 -14.31 3.81 2.70
CA GLU A 126 -14.28 2.51 2.01
C GLU A 126 -15.53 2.25 1.14
N SER A 127 -16.59 3.06 1.30
CA SER A 127 -17.77 3.01 0.43
C SER A 127 -17.62 3.85 -0.85
N GLU A 128 -16.55 4.65 -0.97
CA GLU A 128 -16.28 5.43 -2.19
C GLU A 128 -15.89 4.50 -3.35
N PRO A 129 -16.46 4.69 -4.56
CA PRO A 129 -16.19 3.82 -5.69
C PRO A 129 -14.74 3.95 -6.16
N VAL A 130 -13.99 2.86 -6.07
CA VAL A 130 -12.62 2.74 -6.58
C VAL A 130 -12.49 1.56 -7.53
N ASP A 131 -11.49 1.59 -8.42
CA ASP A 131 -11.15 0.43 -9.24
C ASP A 131 -10.79 -0.76 -8.31
N PRO A 132 -11.58 -1.86 -8.30
CA PRO A 132 -11.41 -2.96 -7.36
C PRO A 132 -10.11 -3.75 -7.59
N ARG A 133 -9.41 -3.50 -8.70
CA ARG A 133 -8.14 -4.16 -9.04
C ARG A 133 -6.93 -3.50 -8.38
N LEU A 134 -7.08 -2.29 -7.83
CA LEU A 134 -5.99 -1.47 -7.31
C LEU A 134 -5.56 -1.85 -5.90
#